data_AF-A0A8J5V999-F1
#
_entry.id   AF-A0A8J5V999-F1
#
_cell.length_a   1.000
_cell.length_b   1.000
_cell.length_c   1.000
_cell.angle_alpha   90.00
_cell.angle_beta   90.00
_cell.angle_gamma   90.00
#
_symmetry.space_group_name_H-M   'P 1'
#
loop_
_entity.id
_entity.type
_entity.pdbx_description
1 polymer ?
#
loop_
_entity_poly.entity_id
_entity_poly.type
_entity_poly.pdbx_seq_one_letter_code
_entity_poly.pdbx_strand_id
1 'polypeptide(L)'
;MQLKNDNVSFVWTQFSRLISYLSTRAQDHDKVKTCVAEVIALQTCDRKTAQKRIKHQTCPELKEILSELDMKIRNLYSALPANAMLIICTGHGDTPLVQRLRKMLTYEEKIESRESIVKALEDLQAQAEVALCFCCVKH
;
A
#
# COMPACT_ATOMS: atom_id res chain seq x y z
N MET A 1 13.18 -22.46 -5.05
CA MET A 1 11.71 -22.39 -4.94
C MET A 1 11.35 -20.93 -4.71
N GLN A 2 10.85 -20.21 -5.72
CA GLN A 2 10.37 -18.84 -5.53
C GLN A 2 9.18 -18.90 -4.59
N LEU A 3 9.32 -18.33 -3.40
CA LEU A 3 8.21 -18.08 -2.49
C LEU A 3 7.21 -17.19 -3.24
N LYS A 4 6.19 -17.79 -3.84
CA LYS A 4 5.00 -17.07 -4.30
C LYS A 4 4.39 -16.48 -3.03
N ASN A 5 4.70 -15.21 -2.79
CA ASN A 5 4.14 -14.49 -1.68
C ASN A 5 2.68 -14.19 -2.04
N ASP A 6 1.76 -14.99 -1.51
CA ASP A 6 0.32 -14.91 -1.84
C ASP A 6 -0.24 -13.51 -1.61
N ASN A 7 0.32 -12.76 -0.65
CA ASN A 7 -0.04 -11.36 -0.40
C ASN A 7 0.38 -10.44 -1.55
N VAL A 8 1.58 -10.67 -2.11
CA VAL A 8 2.05 -9.93 -3.29
C VAL A 8 1.19 -10.27 -4.50
N SER A 9 0.81 -11.55 -4.67
CA SER A 9 -0.11 -11.97 -5.73
C SER A 9 -1.50 -11.32 -5.58
N PHE A 10 -2.02 -11.24 -4.36
CA PHE A 10 -3.29 -10.59 -4.07
C PHE A 10 -3.27 -9.10 -4.41
N VAL A 11 -2.25 -8.36 -3.97
CA VAL A 11 -2.09 -6.94 -4.30
C VAL A 11 -1.99 -6.74 -5.81
N TRP A 12 -1.14 -7.50 -6.49
CA TRP A 12 -1.01 -7.38 -7.95
C TRP A 12 -2.30 -7.71 -8.70
N THR A 13 -3.10 -8.63 -8.19
CA THR A 13 -4.41 -8.96 -8.77
C THR A 13 -5.33 -7.76 -8.75
N GLN A 14 -5.33 -6.96 -7.68
CA GLN A 14 -6.15 -5.73 -7.60
C GLN A 14 -5.76 -4.69 -8.66
N PHE A 15 -4.47 -4.61 -9.01
CA PHE A 15 -3.94 -3.67 -10.01
C PHE A 15 -3.83 -4.24 -11.43
N SER A 16 -4.21 -5.50 -11.66
CA SER A 16 -4.00 -6.22 -12.92
C SER A 16 -4.56 -5.50 -14.16
N ARG A 17 -5.79 -4.96 -14.09
CA ARG A 17 -6.38 -4.16 -15.19
C ARG A 17 -5.53 -2.93 -15.54
N LEU A 18 -5.09 -2.18 -14.53
CA LEU A 18 -4.26 -0.99 -14.73
C LEU A 18 -2.90 -1.36 -15.34
N ILE A 19 -2.26 -2.40 -14.81
CA ILE A 19 -0.96 -2.86 -15.30
C ILE A 19 -1.08 -3.34 -16.74
N SER A 20 -2.10 -4.15 -17.05
CA SER A 20 -2.38 -4.59 -18.42
C SER A 20 -2.56 -3.41 -19.35
N TYR A 21 -3.37 -2.42 -18.97
CA TYR A 21 -3.57 -1.20 -19.77
C TYR A 21 -2.26 -0.46 -20.05
N LEU A 22 -1.42 -0.27 -19.01
CA LEU A 22 -0.14 0.41 -19.15
C LEU A 22 0.85 -0.40 -20.02
N SER A 23 0.88 -1.72 -19.86
CA SER A 23 1.70 -2.62 -20.68
C SER A 23 1.27 -2.61 -22.14
N THR A 24 -0.03 -2.69 -22.43
CA THR A 24 -0.57 -2.58 -23.79
C THR A 24 -0.26 -1.22 -24.39
N ARG A 25 -0.42 -0.12 -23.64
CA ARG A 25 -0.06 1.22 -24.09
C ARG A 25 1.43 1.34 -24.42
N ALA A 26 2.30 0.68 -23.65
CA ALA A 26 3.74 0.71 -23.88
C ALA A 26 4.19 -0.07 -25.13
N GLN A 27 3.39 -1.03 -25.60
CA GLN A 27 3.64 -1.78 -26.84
C GLN A 27 3.22 -1.01 -28.10
N ASP A 28 2.40 0.04 -27.95
CA ASP A 28 1.97 0.90 -29.05
C ASP A 28 3.05 1.95 -29.36
N HIS A 29 3.88 1.65 -30.37
CA HIS A 29 5.00 2.49 -30.77
C HIS A 29 4.61 3.93 -31.10
N ASP A 30 3.44 4.16 -31.68
CA ASP A 30 3.01 5.50 -32.07
C ASP A 30 2.56 6.30 -30.83
N LYS A 31 1.82 5.69 -29.91
CA LYS A 31 1.53 6.32 -28.60
C LYS A 31 2.79 6.65 -27.81
N VAL A 32 3.80 5.78 -27.84
CA VAL A 32 5.09 6.04 -27.17
C VAL A 32 5.80 7.23 -27.84
N LYS A 33 5.89 7.27 -29.17
CA LYS A 33 6.48 8.41 -29.89
C LYS A 33 5.77 9.72 -29.59
N THR A 34 4.43 9.74 -29.59
CA THR A 34 3.64 10.91 -29.23
C THR A 34 3.94 11.34 -27.79
N CYS A 35 3.98 10.41 -26.84
CA CYS A 35 4.31 10.70 -25.44
C CYS A 35 5.72 11.32 -25.30
N VAL A 36 6.72 10.80 -26.03
CA VAL A 36 8.08 11.34 -26.03
C VAL A 36 8.10 12.76 -26.62
N ALA A 37 7.42 12.98 -27.74
CA ALA A 37 7.31 14.29 -28.36
C ALA A 37 6.63 15.32 -27.45
N GLU A 38 5.60 14.91 -26.69
CA GLU A 38 4.93 15.76 -25.70
C GLU A 38 5.86 16.12 -24.53
N VAL A 39 6.68 15.19 -24.04
CA VAL A 39 7.67 15.45 -22.98
C VAL A 39 8.76 16.40 -23.48
N ILE A 40 9.26 16.22 -24.70
CA ILE A 40 10.22 17.14 -25.33
C ILE A 40 9.59 18.54 -25.47
N ALA A 41 8.35 18.62 -25.95
CA ALA A 41 7.62 19.88 -26.06
C ALA A 41 7.41 20.56 -24.69
N LEU A 42 7.12 19.82 -23.62
CA LEU A 42 7.04 20.36 -22.26
C LEU A 42 8.36 20.96 -21.77
N GLN A 43 9.48 20.38 -22.18
CA GLN A 43 10.82 20.84 -21.80
C GLN A 43 11.29 22.04 -22.63
N THR A 44 10.79 22.19 -23.87
CA THR A 44 11.30 23.15 -24.85
C THR A 44 10.32 24.28 -25.20
N CYS A 45 9.02 24.14 -24.92
CA CYS A 45 7.99 25.14 -25.19
C CYS A 45 7.39 25.74 -23.90
N ASP A 46 6.67 26.85 -24.04
CA ASP A 46 5.95 27.48 -22.93
C ASP A 46 5.02 26.48 -22.23
N ARG A 47 5.39 26.16 -20.99
CA ARG A 47 4.84 25.09 -20.16
C ARG A 47 3.32 25.16 -20.00
N LYS A 48 2.75 26.37 -20.09
CA LYS A 48 1.29 26.62 -20.01
C LYS A 48 0.52 25.99 -21.17
N THR A 49 1.08 25.99 -22.37
CA THR A 49 0.41 25.50 -23.58
C THR A 49 0.44 23.97 -23.66
N ALA A 50 1.57 23.38 -23.26
CA ALA A 50 1.73 21.93 -23.18
C ALA A 50 0.86 21.31 -22.06
N GLN A 51 0.76 21.94 -20.88
CA GLN A 51 -0.14 21.49 -19.80
C GLN A 51 -1.63 21.48 -20.21
N LYS A 52 -2.08 22.44 -21.03
CA LYS A 52 -3.48 22.48 -21.50
C LYS A 52 -3.83 21.30 -22.40
N ARG A 53 -2.89 20.83 -23.25
CA ARG A 53 -3.09 19.66 -24.12
C ARG A 53 -3.16 18.35 -23.31
N ILE A 54 -2.30 18.21 -22.30
CA ILE A 54 -2.26 17.02 -21.42
C ILE A 54 -3.56 16.85 -20.63
N LYS A 55 -4.17 17.95 -20.16
CA LYS A 55 -5.45 17.92 -19.45
C LYS A 55 -6.62 17.37 -20.27
N HIS A 56 -6.53 17.33 -21.60
CA HIS A 56 -7.63 16.93 -22.49
C HIS A 56 -7.51 15.49 -23.02
N GLN A 57 -6.46 14.74 -22.67
CA GLN A 57 -6.20 13.40 -23.21
C GLN A 57 -6.31 12.27 -22.18
N THR A 58 -7.11 12.40 -21.13
CA THR A 58 -7.36 11.23 -20.27
C THR A 58 -8.27 10.27 -21.02
N CYS A 59 -7.67 9.19 -21.54
CA CYS A 59 -8.37 8.12 -22.27
C CYS A 59 -9.58 7.61 -21.45
N PRO A 60 -10.78 7.47 -22.04
CA PRO A 60 -11.98 7.00 -21.34
C PRO A 60 -11.77 5.65 -20.63
N GLU A 61 -11.04 4.73 -21.28
CA GLU A 61 -10.68 3.42 -20.72
C GLU A 61 -9.84 3.56 -19.44
N LEU A 62 -8.81 4.41 -19.46
CA LEU A 62 -7.99 4.68 -18.27
C LEU A 62 -8.83 5.28 -17.15
N LYS A 63 -9.75 6.20 -17.48
CA LYS A 63 -10.65 6.83 -16.50
C LYS A 63 -11.54 5.79 -15.82
N GLU A 64 -12.08 4.83 -16.58
CA GLU A 64 -12.88 3.74 -16.03
C GLU A 64 -12.05 2.86 -15.08
N ILE A 65 -10.85 2.44 -15.50
CA ILE A 65 -9.95 1.61 -14.68
C ILE A 65 -9.60 2.31 -13.37
N LEU A 66 -9.27 3.61 -13.42
CA LEU A 66 -8.96 4.39 -12.22
C LEU A 66 -10.19 4.56 -11.31
N SER A 67 -11.38 4.70 -11.88
CA SER A 67 -12.62 4.82 -11.11
C SER A 67 -12.96 3.52 -10.37
N GLU A 68 -12.74 2.38 -11.02
CA GLU A 68 -12.94 1.06 -10.39
C GLU A 68 -11.94 0.83 -9.24
N LEU A 69 -10.67 1.20 -9.43
CA LEU A 69 -9.65 1.14 -8.39
C LEU A 69 -9.99 2.05 -7.20
N ASP A 70 -10.41 3.29 -7.45
CA ASP A 70 -10.82 4.23 -6.41
C ASP A 70 -12.00 3.67 -5.61
N MET A 71 -13.00 3.09 -6.29
CA MET A 71 -14.13 2.44 -5.64
C MET A 71 -13.69 1.27 -4.75
N LYS A 72 -12.77 0.42 -5.21
CA LYS A 72 -12.24 -0.69 -4.39
C LYS A 72 -11.54 -0.19 -3.12
N ILE A 73 -10.72 0.85 -3.25
CA ILE A 73 -10.02 1.46 -2.10
C ILE A 73 -11.02 2.09 -1.12
N ARG A 74 -12.02 2.81 -1.63
CA ARG A 74 -13.09 3.40 -0.80
C ARG A 74 -13.90 2.34 -0.08
N ASN A 75 -14.27 1.26 -0.77
CA ASN A 75 -15.01 0.15 -0.17
C ASN A 75 -14.20 -0.50 0.96
N LEU A 76 -12.92 -0.79 0.72
CA LEU A 76 -12.01 -1.30 1.75
C LEU A 76 -11.94 -0.34 2.95
N TYR A 77 -11.68 0.95 2.70
CA TYR A 77 -11.60 1.96 3.75
C TYR A 77 -12.91 2.08 4.54
N SER A 78 -14.06 2.02 3.87
CA SER A 78 -15.37 2.10 4.51
C SER A 78 -15.68 0.88 5.40
N ALA A 79 -15.24 -0.31 4.97
CA ALA A 79 -15.39 -1.57 5.69
C ALA A 79 -14.45 -1.68 6.89
N LEU A 80 -13.36 -0.93 6.91
CA LEU A 80 -12.46 -0.90 8.07
C LEU A 80 -13.14 -0.21 9.28
N PRO A 81 -12.91 -0.72 10.50
CA PRO A 81 -13.31 -0.03 11.72
C PRO A 81 -12.66 1.37 11.82
N ALA A 82 -13.21 2.25 12.65
CA ALA A 82 -12.54 3.51 12.97
C ALA A 82 -11.15 3.23 13.55
N ASN A 83 -10.21 4.15 13.30
CA ASN A 83 -8.84 4.07 13.77
C ASN A 83 -8.02 2.88 13.23
N ALA A 84 -8.59 1.99 12.40
CA ALA A 84 -7.85 0.85 11.83
C ALA A 84 -6.59 1.30 11.05
N MET A 85 -6.69 2.38 10.27
CA MET A 85 -5.52 2.94 9.57
C MET A 85 -4.48 3.51 10.54
N LEU A 86 -4.89 4.15 11.64
CA LEU A 86 -3.98 4.65 12.67
C LEU A 86 -3.23 3.48 13.32
N ILE A 87 -3.96 2.41 13.66
CA ILE A 87 -3.41 1.19 14.26
C ILE A 87 -2.38 0.55 13.30
N ILE A 88 -2.77 0.34 12.02
CA ILE A 88 -1.88 -0.22 11.00
C ILE A 88 -0.63 0.64 10.78
N CYS A 89 -0.78 1.95 10.59
CA CYS A 89 0.33 2.84 10.25
C CYS A 89 1.30 3.08 11.43
N THR A 90 0.84 2.91 12.66
CA THR A 90 1.69 3.07 13.86
C THR A 90 2.27 1.74 14.35
N GLY A 91 1.99 0.62 13.67
CA GLY A 91 2.45 -0.71 14.07
C GLY A 91 1.77 -1.27 15.33
N HIS A 92 0.76 -0.56 15.86
CA HIS A 92 -0.04 -1.06 16.96
C HIS A 92 -0.82 -2.30 16.49
N GLY A 93 -0.82 -3.37 17.28
CA GLY A 93 -1.44 -4.64 16.87
C GLY A 93 -0.56 -5.55 16.00
N ASP A 94 0.77 -5.31 15.91
CA ASP A 94 1.75 -6.25 15.32
C ASP A 94 1.90 -7.52 16.16
N THR A 95 0.86 -8.34 16.14
CA THR A 95 0.81 -9.62 16.84
C THR A 95 1.85 -10.64 16.34
N PRO A 96 2.26 -10.66 15.05
CA PRO A 96 3.39 -11.49 14.62
C PRO A 96 4.72 -11.13 15.29
N LEU A 97 5.03 -9.85 15.48
CA LEU A 97 6.22 -9.41 16.22
C LEU A 97 6.18 -9.91 17.67
N VAL A 98 5.04 -9.72 18.36
CA VAL A 98 4.83 -10.23 19.73
C VAL A 98 5.03 -11.74 19.79
N GLN A 99 4.47 -12.51 18.84
CA GLN A 99 4.64 -13.97 18.78
C GLN A 99 6.09 -14.39 18.53
N ARG A 100 6.81 -13.69 17.63
CA ARG A 100 8.22 -13.98 17.34
C ARG A 100 9.10 -13.73 18.54
N LEU A 101 8.88 -12.62 19.24
CA LEU A 101 9.65 -12.28 20.45
C LEU A 101 9.37 -13.26 21.60
N ARG A 102 8.12 -13.69 21.80
CA ARG A 102 7.78 -14.76 22.76
C ARG A 102 8.52 -16.06 22.46
N LYS A 103 8.64 -16.44 21.18
CA LYS A 103 9.41 -17.62 20.77
C LYS A 103 10.91 -17.48 21.06
N MET A 104 11.47 -16.28 20.85
CA MET A 104 12.87 -15.99 21.18
C MET A 104 13.15 -16.12 22.67
N LEU A 105 12.20 -15.78 23.55
CA LEU A 105 12.35 -15.98 24.99
C LEU A 105 12.31 -17.45 25.43
N THR A 106 11.56 -18.30 24.74
CA THR A 106 11.51 -19.74 25.03
C THR A 106 12.77 -20.49 24.59
N TYR A 107 13.51 -19.95 23.61
CA TYR A 107 14.81 -20.47 23.21
C TYR A 107 15.89 -19.73 24.00
N GLU A 108 16.30 -20.28 25.15
CA GLU A 108 17.33 -19.73 26.02
C GLU A 108 18.68 -19.59 25.28
N GLU A 109 18.96 -18.43 24.71
CA GLU A 109 20.32 -17.90 24.66
C GLU A 109 20.44 -16.84 25.74
N LYS A 110 21.49 -16.95 26.56
CA LYS A 110 21.79 -16.10 27.71
C LYS A 110 21.75 -14.62 27.32
N ILE A 111 20.62 -13.95 27.54
CA ILE A 111 20.54 -12.50 27.47
C ILE A 111 20.51 -11.99 28.92
N GLU A 112 21.52 -11.20 29.28
CA GLU A 112 21.85 -10.73 30.64
C GLU A 112 20.77 -9.88 31.32
N SER A 113 19.59 -9.69 30.74
CA SER A 113 18.45 -9.13 31.47
C SER A 113 17.12 -9.65 30.93
N ARG A 114 16.88 -10.96 31.10
CA ARG A 114 15.57 -11.60 30.86
C ARG A 114 14.41 -10.75 31.38
N GLU A 115 14.56 -10.08 32.52
CA GLU A 115 13.58 -9.15 33.10
C GLU A 115 13.32 -7.90 32.24
N SER A 116 14.36 -7.28 31.67
CA SER A 116 14.18 -6.09 30.81
C SER A 116 13.46 -6.44 29.51
N ILE A 117 13.75 -7.63 28.97
CA ILE A 117 13.08 -8.15 27.77
C ILE A 117 11.64 -8.53 28.09
N VAL A 118 11.39 -9.23 29.20
CA VAL A 118 10.03 -9.56 29.64
C VAL A 118 9.21 -8.29 29.80
N LYS A 119 9.77 -7.24 30.43
CA LYS A 119 9.09 -5.95 30.59
C LYS A 119 8.81 -5.25 29.25
N ALA A 120 9.78 -5.22 28.33
CA ALA A 120 9.56 -4.67 26.98
C ALA A 120 8.46 -5.44 26.22
N LEU A 121 8.28 -6.73 26.50
CA LEU A 121 7.22 -7.55 25.90
C LEU A 121 5.85 -7.33 26.51
N GLU A 122 5.78 -7.12 27.82
CA GLU A 122 4.55 -6.70 28.49
C GLU A 122 4.08 -5.35 27.94
N ASP A 123 5.01 -4.40 27.75
CA ASP A 123 4.70 -3.09 27.17
C ASP A 123 4.21 -3.21 25.71
N LEU A 124 4.89 -4.02 24.87
CA LEU A 124 4.46 -4.27 23.48
C LEU A 124 3.12 -5.00 23.40
N GLN A 125 2.87 -5.95 24.30
CA GLN A 125 1.59 -6.64 24.39
C GLN A 125 0.48 -5.70 24.83
N ALA A 126 0.70 -4.87 25.85
CA ALA A 126 -0.26 -3.89 26.32
C ALA A 126 -0.60 -2.88 25.21
N GLN A 127 0.38 -2.42 24.44
CA GLN A 127 0.14 -1.55 23.27
C GLN A 127 -0.70 -2.25 22.20
N ALA A 128 -0.45 -3.53 21.91
CA ALA A 128 -1.24 -4.30 20.96
C ALA A 128 -2.69 -4.52 21.44
N GLU A 129 -2.90 -4.80 22.73
CA GLU A 129 -4.22 -5.02 23.34
C GLU A 129 -5.04 -3.72 23.44
N VAL A 130 -4.41 -2.61 23.86
CA VAL A 130 -5.05 -1.29 23.90
C VAL A 130 -5.50 -0.86 22.51
N ALA A 131 -4.70 -1.13 21.48
CA ALA A 131 -5.08 -0.84 20.10
C ALA A 131 -6.33 -1.62 19.65
N LEU A 132 -6.48 -2.88 20.07
CA LEU A 132 -7.68 -3.67 19.80
C LEU A 132 -8.93 -3.08 20.48
N CYS A 133 -8.78 -2.45 21.66
CA CYS A 133 -9.86 -1.72 22.33
C CYS A 133 -10.30 -0.45 21.57
N PHE A 134 -9.41 0.17 20.80
CA PHE A 134 -9.72 1.34 19.97
C PHE A 134 -10.43 1.00 18.64
N CYS A 135 -10.56 -0.29 18.30
CA CYS A 135 -11.28 -0.75 17.10
C CYS A 135 -12.81 -0.61 17.18
N CYS A 136 -13.38 -0.18 18.33
CA CYS A 136 -14.83 -0.21 18.57
C CYS A 136 -15.55 1.15 18.48
N VAL A 137 -14.96 2.22 17.94
CA VAL A 137 -15.62 3.55 17.94
C VAL A 137 -15.91 4.04 16.53
N LYS A 138 -16.94 3.48 15.87
CA LYS A 138 -17.70 4.25 14.87
C LYS A 138 -19.06 4.59 15.47
N HIS A 139 -19.35 5.89 15.56
CA HIS A 139 -20.72 6.41 15.61
C HIS A 139 -21.30 6.43 14.20
#